data_AF-A0AA92RAW9-F1
#
_entry.id   AF-A0AA92RAW9-F1
#
_cell.length_a   1.000
_cell.length_b   1.000
_cell.length_c   1.000
_cell.angle_alpha   90.00
_cell.angle_beta   90.00
_cell.angle_gamma   90.00
#
_symmetry.space_group_name_H-M   'P 1'
#
loop_
_entity.id
_entity.type
_entity.pdbx_description
1 polymer ?
#
loop_
_entity_poly.entity_id
_entity_poly.type
_entity_poly.pdbx_seq_one_letter_code
_entity_poly.pdbx_strand_id
1 'polypeptide(L)'
;MAQYILATPYDSRRVIAGGHSVRPPVRNLPPSGTGYLAGEYPDGITSVQGVPESAVVRILFRPASAAPGDGIVVAEVVSAADGTWRVDGLNPALKFDVVGRKNGHNDVIVANVSPST
;
A
#
# COMPACT_ATOMS: atom_id res chain seq x y z
N MET A 1 7.18 -3.77 26.84
CA MET A 1 8.13 -4.29 25.84
C MET A 1 7.43 -4.24 24.49
N ALA A 2 7.89 -3.40 23.56
CA ALA A 2 7.26 -3.28 22.24
C ALA A 2 7.81 -4.37 21.31
N GLN A 3 6.93 -5.24 20.82
CA GLN A 3 7.30 -6.26 19.84
C GLN A 3 7.28 -5.62 18.45
N TYR A 4 8.45 -5.52 17.81
CA TYR A 4 8.55 -5.19 16.39
C TYR A 4 8.18 -6.44 15.57
N ILE A 5 7.07 -6.38 14.83
CA ILE A 5 6.77 -7.37 13.80
C ILE A 5 7.67 -7.04 12.60
N LEU A 6 8.76 -7.80 12.45
CA LEU A 6 9.54 -7.80 11.22
C LEU A 6 8.64 -8.31 10.09
N ALA A 7 8.47 -7.53 9.03
CA ALA A 7 7.80 -7.95 7.81
C ALA A 7 8.50 -9.19 7.25
N THR A 8 7.92 -10.37 7.45
CA THR A 8 8.44 -11.60 6.85
C THR A 8 8.29 -11.51 5.33
N PRO A 9 9.32 -11.78 4.53
CA PRO A 9 9.12 -11.99 3.10
C PRO A 9 8.19 -13.18 2.94
N TYR A 10 7.03 -12.93 2.34
CA TYR A 10 5.97 -13.91 2.12
C TYR A 10 6.53 -15.13 1.37
N ASP A 11 6.71 -16.25 2.10
CA ASP A 11 7.23 -17.50 1.56
C ASP A 11 6.24 -18.05 0.53
N SER A 12 6.70 -18.16 -0.72
CA SER A 12 5.88 -18.43 -1.91
C SER A 12 5.77 -19.90 -2.27
N ARG A 13 5.98 -20.81 -1.31
CA ARG A 13 6.04 -22.25 -1.59
C ARG A 13 4.70 -22.96 -1.38
N ARG A 14 4.04 -23.19 -2.52
CA ARG A 14 3.06 -24.25 -2.87
C ARG A 14 1.58 -23.93 -2.68
N VAL A 15 0.90 -23.76 -3.82
CA VAL A 15 -0.49 -24.19 -4.00
C VAL A 15 -0.53 -25.07 -5.26
N ILE A 16 -0.73 -26.38 -5.08
CA ILE A 16 -1.09 -27.31 -6.16
C ILE A 16 -2.60 -27.53 -6.03
N ALA A 17 -3.37 -27.05 -7.00
CA ALA A 17 -4.78 -27.44 -7.16
C ALA A 17 -5.07 -27.66 -8.66
N GLY A 18 -5.25 -28.93 -9.01
CA GLY A 18 -6.04 -29.43 -10.15
C GLY A 18 -5.86 -28.80 -11.54
N GLY A 19 -5.12 -29.47 -12.42
CA GLY A 19 -5.48 -29.70 -13.83
C GLY A 19 -5.52 -28.53 -14.82
N HIS A 20 -5.54 -27.27 -14.37
CA HIS A 20 -5.30 -26.11 -15.20
C HIS A 20 -3.96 -25.54 -14.74
N SER A 21 -2.98 -25.48 -15.65
CA SER A 21 -1.74 -24.74 -15.41
C SER A 21 -2.07 -23.24 -15.30
N VAL A 22 -2.69 -22.83 -14.20
CA VAL A 22 -2.65 -21.45 -13.76
C VAL A 22 -1.20 -21.24 -13.42
N ARG A 23 -0.43 -20.63 -14.34
CA ARG A 23 0.84 -20.02 -13.96
C ARG A 23 0.53 -19.20 -12.71
N PRO A 24 1.13 -19.46 -11.54
CA PRO A 24 0.98 -18.54 -10.43
C PRO A 24 1.32 -17.16 -11.01
N PRO A 25 0.48 -16.13 -10.79
CA PRO A 25 0.81 -14.81 -11.30
C PRO A 25 2.20 -14.51 -10.80
N VAL A 26 3.16 -14.38 -11.72
CA VAL A 26 4.43 -13.76 -11.38
C VAL A 26 4.00 -12.44 -10.75
N ARG A 27 4.37 -12.22 -9.48
CA ARG A 27 4.00 -10.99 -8.79
C ARG A 27 4.71 -9.88 -9.54
N ASN A 28 4.03 -9.31 -10.54
CA ASN A 28 4.51 -8.22 -11.36
C ASN A 28 4.42 -6.96 -10.50
N LEU A 29 5.31 -6.88 -9.52
CA LEU A 29 5.53 -5.66 -8.78
C LEU A 29 6.04 -4.61 -9.76
N PRO A 30 5.51 -3.38 -9.71
CA PRO A 30 6.10 -2.29 -10.46
C PRO A 30 7.54 -2.07 -10.00
N PRO A 31 8.40 -1.49 -10.86
CA PRO A 31 9.75 -1.11 -10.47
C PRO A 31 9.72 -0.13 -9.30
N SER A 32 10.66 -0.29 -8.36
CA SER A 32 10.92 0.64 -7.26
C SER A 32 11.57 1.93 -7.76
N GLY A 33 11.70 2.93 -6.88
CA GLY A 33 12.42 4.17 -7.16
C GLY A 33 12.88 4.89 -5.88
N THR A 34 13.13 6.19 -5.98
CA THR A 34 13.65 7.03 -4.89
C THR A 34 12.59 7.94 -4.27
N GLY A 35 11.34 7.83 -4.70
CA GLY A 35 10.25 8.67 -4.21
C GLY A 35 9.57 8.12 -2.97
N TYR A 36 8.70 8.94 -2.40
CA TYR A 36 7.91 8.61 -1.23
C TYR A 36 6.46 9.11 -1.33
N LEU A 37 5.57 8.45 -0.60
CA LEU A 37 4.24 8.96 -0.29
C LEU A 37 4.12 9.09 1.23
N ALA A 38 3.49 10.16 1.69
CA ALA A 38 3.31 10.43 3.11
C ALA A 38 1.97 11.12 3.36
N GLY A 39 1.46 10.97 4.59
CA GLY A 39 0.38 11.77 5.14
C GLY A 39 0.92 12.63 6.27
N GLU A 40 0.76 13.94 6.14
CA GLU A 40 1.29 14.94 7.08
C GLU A 40 0.18 15.92 7.47
N TYR A 41 0.20 16.46 8.68
CA TYR A 41 -0.85 17.39 9.09
C TYR A 41 -0.79 18.71 8.26
N PRO A 42 -1.92 19.28 7.83
CA PRO A 42 -3.30 18.83 8.08
C PRO A 42 -3.84 17.78 7.09
N ASP A 43 -3.17 17.57 5.95
CA ASP A 43 -3.72 16.85 4.80
C ASP A 43 -3.13 15.44 4.62
N GLY A 44 -4.00 14.44 4.48
CA GLY A 44 -3.58 13.08 4.19
C GLY A 44 -3.19 12.24 5.41
N ILE A 45 -3.31 12.79 6.63
CA ILE A 45 -3.30 11.98 7.85
C ILE A 45 -4.46 11.00 7.88
N THR A 46 -4.29 9.87 8.56
CA THR A 46 -5.42 8.99 8.87
C THR A 46 -6.24 9.58 10.01
N SER A 47 -7.55 9.61 9.84
CA SER A 47 -8.48 10.12 10.84
C SER A 47 -9.82 9.38 10.81
N VAL A 48 -10.52 9.43 11.93
CA VAL A 48 -11.92 9.01 12.04
C VAL A 48 -12.73 10.23 12.44
N GLN A 49 -13.72 10.60 11.61
CA GLN A 49 -14.56 11.79 11.86
C GLN A 49 -13.73 13.07 12.09
N GLY A 50 -12.60 13.21 11.40
CA GLY A 50 -11.69 14.35 11.52
C GLY A 50 -10.75 14.33 12.72
N VAL A 51 -10.85 13.32 13.60
CA VAL A 51 -9.90 13.13 14.71
C VAL A 51 -8.76 12.22 14.25
N PRO A 52 -7.49 12.64 14.36
CA PRO A 52 -6.36 11.79 14.00
C PRO A 52 -6.38 10.47 14.76
N GLU A 53 -6.20 9.38 14.02
CA GLU A 53 -6.14 8.03 14.59
C GLU A 53 -5.22 7.15 13.77
N SER A 54 -4.57 6.19 14.45
CA SER A 54 -3.79 5.15 13.78
C SER A 54 -4.67 4.20 12.98
N ALA A 55 -4.24 3.91 11.75
CA ALA A 55 -4.88 3.01 10.80
C ALA A 55 -3.83 2.33 9.90
N VAL A 56 -4.23 1.30 9.17
CA VAL A 56 -3.38 0.67 8.15
C VAL A 56 -3.47 1.50 6.88
N VAL A 57 -2.34 1.89 6.29
CA VAL A 57 -2.25 2.55 5.00
C VAL A 57 -1.64 1.59 4.00
N ARG A 58 -2.33 1.39 2.87
CA ARG A 58 -1.87 0.54 1.76
C ARG A 58 -1.62 1.39 0.53
N ILE A 59 -0.53 1.08 -0.17
CA ILE A 59 -0.19 1.69 -1.44
C ILE A 59 -0.44 0.65 -2.53
N LEU A 60 -1.37 0.96 -3.42
CA LEU A 60 -1.77 0.10 -4.53
C LEU A 60 -1.24 0.64 -5.84
N PHE A 61 -0.66 -0.21 -6.68
CA PHE A 61 -0.19 0.22 -8.01
C PHE A 61 -1.38 0.52 -8.93
N ARG A 62 -1.32 1.66 -9.62
CA ARG A 62 -2.33 2.10 -10.58
C ARG A 62 -1.69 2.40 -11.95
N PRO A 63 -1.63 1.43 -12.87
CA PRO A 63 -1.20 1.70 -14.24
C PRO A 63 -2.21 2.58 -14.99
N ALA A 64 -1.75 3.27 -16.04
CA ALA A 64 -2.59 4.17 -16.86
C ALA A 64 -3.65 3.42 -17.71
N SER A 65 -3.46 2.13 -17.92
CA SER A 65 -4.39 1.19 -18.56
C SER A 65 -4.49 -0.07 -17.71
N ALA A 66 -5.41 -0.99 -18.02
CA ALA A 66 -5.55 -2.28 -17.33
C ALA A 66 -4.35 -3.23 -17.56
N ALA A 67 -3.16 -2.76 -17.25
CA ALA A 67 -1.90 -3.48 -17.35
C ALA A 67 -1.80 -4.49 -16.21
N PRO A 68 -1.00 -5.56 -16.37
CA PRO A 68 -0.73 -6.51 -15.30
C PRO A 68 -0.24 -5.79 -14.04
N GLY A 69 -0.85 -6.09 -12.89
CA GLY A 69 -0.48 -5.49 -11.61
C GLY A 69 -1.38 -4.34 -11.15
N ASP A 70 -2.41 -3.97 -11.90
CA ASP A 70 -3.43 -3.01 -11.41
C ASP A 70 -4.04 -3.47 -10.07
N GLY A 71 -4.07 -2.57 -9.10
CA GLY A 71 -4.62 -2.78 -7.76
C GLY A 71 -3.77 -3.63 -6.82
N ILE A 72 -2.57 -4.08 -7.21
CA ILE A 72 -1.73 -4.86 -6.27
C ILE A 72 -1.21 -3.96 -5.15
N VAL A 73 -1.21 -4.48 -3.93
CA VAL A 73 -0.55 -3.81 -2.80
C VAL A 73 0.97 -3.93 -2.99
N VAL A 74 1.64 -2.78 -3.10
CA VAL A 74 3.10 -2.67 -3.24
C VAL A 74 3.79 -2.34 -1.93
N ALA A 75 3.09 -1.66 -1.02
CA ALA A 75 3.56 -1.35 0.32
C ALA A 75 2.39 -1.22 1.30
N GLU A 76 2.68 -1.45 2.58
CA GLU A 76 1.74 -1.28 3.69
C GLU A 76 2.50 -0.69 4.88
N VAL A 77 1.88 0.25 5.59
CA VAL A 77 2.41 0.85 6.83
C VAL A 77 1.26 1.07 7.81
N VAL A 78 1.55 1.04 9.10
CA VAL A 78 0.60 1.49 10.13
C VAL A 78 0.93 2.95 10.44
N SER A 79 -0.03 3.85 10.33
CA SER A 79 0.17 5.25 10.69
C SER A 79 0.39 5.41 12.19
N ALA A 80 1.10 6.47 12.57
CA ALA A 80 1.30 6.86 13.95
C ALA A 80 -0.03 7.25 14.61
N ALA A 81 -0.02 7.41 15.95
CA ALA A 81 -1.22 7.78 16.70
C ALA A 81 -1.78 9.16 16.32
N ASP A 82 -0.91 10.07 15.83
CA ASP A 82 -1.28 11.37 15.29
C ASP A 82 -1.72 11.32 13.81
N GLY A 83 -1.85 10.12 13.25
CA GLY A 83 -2.30 9.86 11.89
C GLY A 83 -1.24 10.04 10.82
N THR A 84 -0.01 10.42 11.17
CA THR A 84 1.08 10.57 10.20
C THR A 84 1.60 9.23 9.70
N TRP A 85 2.05 9.17 8.45
CA TRP A 85 2.61 7.95 7.85
C TRP A 85 3.54 8.29 6.68
N ARG A 86 4.45 7.36 6.36
CA ARG A 86 5.38 7.49 5.24
C ARG A 86 5.72 6.13 4.64
N VAL A 87 5.81 6.07 3.32
CA VAL A 87 6.31 4.93 2.55
C VAL A 87 7.34 5.43 1.54
N ASP A 88 8.56 4.92 1.63
CA ASP A 88 9.68 5.23 0.73
C ASP A 88 9.87 4.14 -0.35
N GLY A 89 10.75 4.40 -1.32
CA GLY A 89 11.14 3.41 -2.33
C GLY A 89 10.18 3.31 -3.53
N LEU A 90 9.23 4.25 -3.65
CA LEU A 90 8.26 4.28 -4.74
C LEU A 90 8.86 4.96 -5.97
N ASN A 91 8.45 4.52 -7.16
CA ASN A 91 8.91 5.13 -8.41
C ASN A 91 8.08 6.39 -8.73
N PRO A 92 8.70 7.61 -8.77
CA PRO A 92 7.97 8.86 -9.04
C PRO A 92 7.28 8.92 -10.41
N ALA A 93 7.72 8.11 -11.37
CA ALA A 93 7.12 8.02 -12.71
C ALA A 93 5.84 7.18 -12.75
N LEU A 94 5.49 6.51 -11.64
CA LEU A 94 4.30 5.68 -11.53
C LEU A 94 3.18 6.36 -10.74
N LYS A 95 1.99 5.78 -10.84
CA LYS A 95 0.80 6.22 -10.11
C LYS A 95 0.35 5.13 -9.14
N PHE A 96 -0.23 5.60 -8.04
CA PHE A 96 -0.69 4.74 -6.96
C PHE A 96 -2.04 5.21 -6.43
N ASP A 97 -2.77 4.30 -5.82
CA ASP A 97 -3.88 4.61 -4.93
C ASP A 97 -3.42 4.39 -3.48
N VAL A 98 -3.75 5.33 -2.60
CA VAL A 98 -3.49 5.25 -1.16
C VAL A 98 -4.80 4.90 -0.48
N VAL A 99 -4.82 3.77 0.23
CA VAL A 99 -6.00 3.26 0.91
C VAL A 99 -5.78 3.27 2.41
N GLY A 100 -6.54 4.11 3.13
CA GLY A 100 -6.63 4.07 4.59
C GLY A 100 -7.68 3.04 5.01
N ARG A 101 -7.27 2.09 5.86
CA ARG A 101 -8.10 0.98 6.36
C ARG A 101 -8.11 0.93 7.88
N LYS A 102 -9.31 0.94 8.45
CA LYS A 102 -9.55 0.83 9.89
C LYS A 102 -10.71 -0.12 10.14
N ASN A 103 -10.53 -1.08 11.05
CA ASN A 103 -11.59 -2.04 11.40
C ASN A 103 -12.84 -1.30 11.91
N GLY A 104 -14.03 -1.71 11.44
CA GLY A 104 -15.29 -1.04 11.75
C GLY A 104 -15.59 0.20 10.92
N HIS A 105 -14.72 0.58 9.97
CA HIS A 105 -14.92 1.71 9.06
C HIS A 105 -14.75 1.28 7.60
N ASN A 106 -15.37 2.04 6.69
CA ASN A 106 -15.10 1.89 5.26
C ASN A 106 -13.69 2.36 4.94
N ASP A 107 -13.07 1.73 3.94
CA ASP A 107 -11.80 2.20 3.41
C ASP A 107 -11.97 3.59 2.76
N VAL A 108 -10.99 4.46 2.98
CA VAL A 108 -10.88 5.76 2.32
C VAL A 108 -9.75 5.67 1.28
N ILE A 109 -10.01 6.15 0.07
CA ILE A 109 -9.06 6.07 -1.03
C ILE A 109 -8.71 7.48 -1.52
N VAL A 110 -7.41 7.78 -1.53
CA VAL A 110 -6.86 8.90 -2.31
C VAL A 110 -6.22 8.31 -3.56
N ALA A 111 -6.83 8.60 -4.70
CA ALA A 111 -6.52 7.92 -5.95
C ALA A 111 -5.53 8.69 -6.83
N ASN A 112 -4.83 7.96 -7.70
CA ASN A 112 -4.00 8.52 -8.78
C ASN A 112 -2.92 9.50 -8.31
N VAL A 113 -2.26 9.18 -7.19
CA VAL A 113 -1.20 10.02 -6.62
C VAL A 113 0.16 9.68 -7.21
N SER A 114 1.04 10.69 -7.26
CA SER A 114 2.45 10.53 -7.60
C SER A 114 3.30 10.63 -6.33
N PRO A 115 4.33 9.79 -6.17
CA PRO A 115 5.32 9.97 -5.13
C PRO A 115 6.04 11.31 -5.27
N SER A 116 6.34 11.94 -4.13
CA SER A 116 7.27 13.06 -4.03
C SER A 116 8.72 12.58 -4.08
N THR A 117 9.65 13.49 -4.37
CA THR A 117 11.11 13.26 -4.32
C THR A 117 11.76 14.12 -3.27
#